data_AF-A0A3D6DFN7-F1
#
_entry.id   AF-A0A3D6DFN7-F1
#
_cell.length_a   1.000
_cell.length_b   1.000
_cell.length_c   1.000
_cell.angle_alpha   90.00
_cell.angle_beta   90.00
_cell.angle_gamma   90.00
#
_symmetry.space_group_name_H-M   'P 1'
#
loop_
_entity.id
_entity.type
_entity.pdbx_description
1 polymer ?
#
loop_
_entity_poly.entity_id
_entity_poly.type
_entity_poly.pdbx_seq_one_letter_code
_entity_poly.pdbx_strand_id
1 'polypeptide(L)'
;IEVLREKEFLAYFLVNWDITTYARSKGYFHVGRGSGANSLVAYLLRITDVDPIELDLYFERFINLYRSNPPDFDLDFSWTDRDDVTRYIFERYEHVALLGAYNTFQYRAVVRELSKVFGLPKHEVDVLASGRFDPAKLGEVERAVIRYSSVLRDFPNQISIHACGIVIADRPIHRTCATFLPPKGFPTTQYDMVVAEDLDLHKFDILSQRGLAKIKDALDLIAHTDPSAQIDIHDMKRFKADERVQQLLREADAIGCFYVESPAMRMLMRKL
;
A
#
# COMPACT_ATOMS: atom_id res chain seq x y z
N ILE A 1 -26.22 2.99 4.84
CA ILE A 1 -26.07 4.47 4.94
C ILE A 1 -26.31 4.94 6.38
N GLU A 2 -27.38 4.50 7.06
CA GLU A 2 -27.65 4.87 8.46
C GLU A 2 -26.46 4.61 9.39
N VAL A 3 -25.87 3.41 9.32
CA VAL A 3 -24.65 3.07 10.07
C VAL A 3 -23.47 4.00 9.75
N LEU A 4 -23.31 4.43 8.50
CA LEU A 4 -22.24 5.37 8.11
C LEU A 4 -22.45 6.76 8.73
N ARG A 5 -23.72 7.16 8.89
CA ARG A 5 -24.07 8.43 9.53
C ARG A 5 -23.87 8.35 11.04
N GLU A 6 -24.28 7.26 11.67
CA GLU A 6 -24.10 7.04 13.11
C GLU A 6 -22.62 6.98 13.50
N LYS A 7 -21.77 6.43 12.63
CA LYS A 7 -20.31 6.35 12.82
C LYS A 7 -19.55 7.55 12.27
N GLU A 8 -20.24 8.57 11.74
CA GLU A 8 -19.64 9.79 11.19
C GLU A 8 -18.65 9.56 10.01
N PHE A 9 -18.73 8.42 9.32
CA PHE A 9 -17.83 8.07 8.20
C PHE A 9 -18.26 8.63 6.84
N LEU A 10 -19.34 9.42 6.78
CA LEU A 10 -19.82 9.98 5.51
C LEU A 10 -18.76 10.86 4.83
N ALA A 11 -18.07 11.70 5.59
CA ALA A 11 -17.01 12.55 5.05
C ALA A 11 -15.86 11.71 4.47
N TYR A 12 -15.45 10.66 5.18
CA TYR A 12 -14.40 9.73 4.74
C TYR A 12 -14.74 9.08 3.38
N PHE A 13 -15.99 8.64 3.19
CA PHE A 13 -16.47 8.13 1.91
C PHE A 13 -16.45 9.19 0.80
N LEU A 14 -16.90 10.40 1.10
CA LEU A 14 -16.95 11.49 0.12
C LEU A 14 -15.56 11.94 -0.32
N VAL A 15 -14.57 11.94 0.57
CA VAL A 15 -13.17 12.22 0.21
C VAL A 15 -12.62 11.15 -0.73
N ASN A 16 -12.83 9.86 -0.41
CA ASN A 16 -12.42 8.77 -1.30
C ASN A 16 -13.16 8.81 -2.66
N TRP A 17 -14.44 9.17 -2.65
CA TRP A 17 -15.22 9.39 -3.87
C TRP A 17 -14.68 10.56 -4.69
N ASP A 18 -14.31 11.68 -4.08
CA ASP A 18 -13.71 12.84 -4.74
C ASP A 18 -12.37 12.49 -5.40
N ILE A 19 -11.48 11.80 -4.67
CA ILE A 19 -10.19 11.31 -5.19
C ILE A 19 -10.38 10.39 -6.40
N THR A 20 -11.26 9.38 -6.27
CA THR A 20 -11.52 8.44 -7.38
C THR A 20 -12.26 9.10 -8.53
N THR A 21 -13.09 10.12 -8.28
CA THR A 21 -13.74 10.93 -9.32
C THR A 21 -12.71 11.74 -10.10
N TYR A 22 -11.75 12.37 -9.42
CA TYR A 22 -10.63 13.05 -10.08
C TYR A 22 -9.83 12.08 -10.96
N ALA A 23 -9.45 10.92 -10.43
CA ALA A 23 -8.71 9.91 -11.18
C ALA A 23 -9.46 9.49 -12.45
N ARG A 24 -10.76 9.18 -12.34
CA ARG A 24 -11.60 8.85 -13.49
C ARG A 24 -11.70 10.00 -14.50
N SER A 25 -11.77 11.25 -14.04
CA SER A 25 -11.81 12.43 -14.93
C SER A 25 -10.53 12.60 -15.77
N LYS A 26 -9.41 12.05 -15.27
CA LYS A 26 -8.12 11.99 -15.98
C LYS A 26 -7.93 10.72 -16.80
N GLY A 27 -8.88 9.78 -16.75
CA GLY A 27 -8.74 8.46 -17.36
C GLY A 27 -7.72 7.57 -16.64
N TYR A 28 -7.43 7.83 -15.37
CA TYR A 28 -6.56 6.97 -14.57
C TYR A 28 -7.31 5.75 -14.06
N PHE A 29 -6.66 4.59 -14.19
CA PHE A 29 -7.17 3.37 -13.57
C PHE A 29 -6.85 3.36 -12.08
N HIS A 30 -7.81 2.89 -11.29
CA HIS A 30 -7.66 2.69 -9.87
C HIS A 30 -8.30 1.37 -9.45
N VAL A 31 -7.83 0.81 -8.34
CA VAL A 31 -8.47 -0.33 -7.67
C VAL A 31 -8.63 0.03 -6.20
N GLY A 32 -9.85 0.03 -5.71
CA GLY A 32 -10.12 0.12 -4.28
C GLY A 32 -10.11 -1.28 -3.66
N ARG A 33 -9.29 -1.48 -2.62
CA ARG A 33 -9.23 -2.73 -1.85
C ARG A 33 -9.27 -2.45 -0.34
N GLY A 34 -9.10 -3.51 0.43
CA GLY A 34 -9.23 -3.50 1.89
C GLY A 34 -10.64 -3.85 2.32
N SER A 35 -10.94 -3.64 3.61
CA SER A 35 -12.28 -3.92 4.15
C SER A 35 -13.37 -3.14 3.42
N GLY A 36 -13.01 -1.98 2.85
CA GLY A 36 -13.84 -1.15 1.97
C GLY A 36 -14.63 -1.87 0.89
N ALA A 37 -14.07 -2.94 0.32
CA ALA A 37 -14.67 -3.67 -0.79
C ALA A 37 -15.99 -4.37 -0.44
N ASN A 38 -16.29 -4.58 0.85
CA ASN A 38 -17.55 -5.19 1.26
C ASN A 38 -18.72 -4.20 1.31
N SER A 39 -18.48 -2.91 1.06
CA SER A 39 -19.50 -1.87 1.14
C SER A 39 -20.18 -1.66 -0.21
N LEU A 40 -21.49 -1.94 -0.26
CA LEU A 40 -22.31 -1.63 -1.45
C LEU A 40 -22.29 -0.12 -1.77
N VAL A 41 -22.17 0.74 -0.75
CA VAL A 41 -22.04 2.19 -0.95
C VAL A 41 -20.73 2.52 -1.65
N ALA A 42 -19.61 1.87 -1.27
CA ALA A 42 -18.32 2.09 -1.92
C ALA A 42 -18.32 1.62 -3.38
N TYR A 43 -18.98 0.48 -3.65
CA TYR A 43 -19.20 -0.01 -5.01
C TYR A 43 -20.02 0.97 -5.86
N LEU A 44 -21.17 1.45 -5.36
CA LEU A 44 -22.03 2.39 -6.09
C LEU A 44 -21.35 3.74 -6.35
N LEU A 45 -20.49 4.19 -5.44
CA LEU A 45 -19.68 5.40 -5.62
C LEU A 45 -18.44 5.18 -6.52
N ARG A 46 -18.21 3.95 -6.99
CA ARG A 46 -17.02 3.55 -7.75
C ARG A 46 -15.71 3.84 -7.02
N ILE A 47 -15.74 3.76 -5.69
CA ILE A 47 -14.54 3.73 -4.86
C ILE A 47 -13.86 2.37 -5.02
N THR A 48 -14.67 1.31 -5.10
CA THR A 48 -14.25 -0.08 -5.35
C THR A 48 -14.99 -0.64 -6.55
N ASP A 49 -14.36 -1.50 -7.35
CA ASP A 49 -15.01 -2.17 -8.49
C ASP A 49 -15.54 -3.57 -8.15
N VAL A 50 -15.43 -3.97 -6.88
CA VAL A 50 -15.89 -5.27 -6.37
C VAL A 50 -17.37 -5.20 -6.04
N ASP A 51 -18.20 -6.02 -6.70
CA ASP A 51 -19.62 -6.19 -6.35
C ASP A 51 -19.73 -7.09 -5.10
N PRO A 52 -20.10 -6.54 -3.93
CA PRO A 52 -20.17 -7.32 -2.71
C PRO A 52 -21.34 -8.30 -2.68
N ILE A 53 -22.39 -8.08 -3.49
CA ILE A 53 -23.53 -9.01 -3.57
C ILE A 53 -23.14 -10.22 -4.41
N GLU A 54 -22.47 -10.01 -5.55
CA GLU A 54 -22.00 -11.11 -6.41
C GLU A 54 -21.04 -12.05 -5.66
N LEU A 55 -20.20 -11.49 -4.78
CA LEU A 55 -19.16 -12.24 -4.06
C LEU A 55 -19.55 -12.65 -2.62
N ASP A 56 -20.81 -12.46 -2.23
CA ASP A 56 -21.32 -12.76 -0.88
C ASP A 56 -20.45 -12.13 0.24
N LEU A 57 -20.12 -10.85 0.08
CA LEU A 57 -19.30 -10.07 1.01
C LEU A 57 -20.18 -9.29 1.99
N TYR A 58 -20.07 -9.66 3.27
CA TYR A 58 -20.87 -9.07 4.34
C TYR A 58 -20.40 -7.66 4.75
N PHE A 59 -21.35 -6.73 4.86
CA PHE A 59 -21.11 -5.34 5.27
C PHE A 59 -20.63 -5.22 6.72
N GLU A 60 -21.06 -6.12 7.61
CA GLU A 60 -20.71 -6.15 9.03
C GLU A 60 -19.21 -6.46 9.24
N ARG A 61 -18.57 -7.09 8.25
CA ARG A 61 -17.11 -7.28 8.23
C ARG A 61 -16.37 -5.98 7.89
N PHE A 62 -17.03 -5.04 7.22
CA PHE A 62 -16.52 -3.70 6.92
C PHE A 62 -16.73 -2.75 8.11
N ILE A 63 -17.97 -2.59 8.59
CA ILE A 63 -18.26 -1.81 9.78
C ILE A 63 -18.85 -2.69 10.86
N ASN A 64 -18.05 -2.90 11.90
CA ASN A 64 -18.51 -3.48 13.14
C ASN A 64 -18.89 -2.34 14.10
N LEU A 65 -20.13 -2.34 14.59
CA LEU A 65 -20.63 -1.35 15.55
C LEU A 65 -19.78 -1.28 16.84
N TYR A 66 -19.07 -2.35 17.18
CA TYR A 66 -18.18 -2.43 18.35
C TYR A 66 -16.74 -1.97 18.08
N ARG A 67 -16.41 -1.60 16.83
CA ARG A 67 -15.10 -1.03 16.48
C ARG A 67 -15.21 0.49 16.37
N SER A 68 -14.22 1.19 16.94
CA SER A 68 -14.06 2.64 16.87
C SER A 68 -13.44 3.08 15.55
N ASN A 69 -12.48 2.30 15.03
CA ASN A 69 -11.65 2.76 13.92
C ASN A 69 -12.42 2.68 12.60
N PRO A 70 -12.28 3.69 11.73
CA PRO A 70 -12.87 3.69 10.40
C PRO A 70 -12.32 2.51 9.59
N PRO A 71 -13.13 1.97 8.67
CA PRO A 71 -12.65 0.94 7.77
C PRO A 71 -11.75 1.54 6.69
N ASP A 72 -10.66 0.85 6.37
CA ASP A 72 -9.67 1.35 5.42
C ASP A 72 -10.10 1.11 3.96
N PHE A 73 -9.99 2.18 3.16
CA PHE A 73 -9.90 2.13 1.70
C PHE A 73 -8.45 2.28 1.27
N ASP A 74 -7.90 1.20 0.74
CA ASP A 74 -6.63 1.21 0.03
C ASP A 74 -6.91 1.54 -1.43
N LEU A 75 -6.49 2.71 -1.91
CA LEU A 75 -6.64 3.09 -3.31
C LEU A 75 -5.34 2.85 -4.07
N ASP A 76 -5.31 1.80 -4.88
CA ASP A 76 -4.21 1.51 -5.79
C ASP A 76 -4.32 2.34 -7.06
N PHE A 77 -3.23 3.01 -7.43
CA PHE A 77 -3.08 3.70 -8.72
C PHE A 77 -1.86 3.18 -9.48
N SER A 78 -1.83 3.42 -10.80
CA SER A 78 -0.59 3.27 -11.56
C SER A 78 0.53 4.09 -10.92
N TRP A 79 1.75 3.56 -10.91
CA TRP A 79 2.92 4.28 -10.43
C TRP A 79 3.19 5.58 -11.21
N THR A 80 2.73 5.68 -12.46
CA THR A 80 2.85 6.89 -13.29
C THR A 80 1.83 7.96 -12.93
N ASP A 81 0.68 7.57 -12.39
CA ASP A 81 -0.48 8.44 -12.22
C ASP A 81 -0.63 8.88 -10.75
N ARG A 82 -0.06 8.10 -9.83
CA ARG A 82 -0.11 8.32 -8.38
C ARG A 82 0.34 9.71 -7.93
N ASP A 83 1.42 10.24 -8.50
CA ASP A 83 1.96 11.53 -8.06
C ASP A 83 1.02 12.68 -8.46
N ASP A 84 0.31 12.56 -9.59
CA ASP A 84 -0.72 13.52 -9.98
C ASP A 84 -1.93 13.48 -9.04
N VAL A 85 -2.38 12.28 -8.66
CA VAL A 85 -3.45 12.11 -7.66
C VAL A 85 -3.02 12.68 -6.31
N THR A 86 -1.78 12.44 -5.88
CA THR A 86 -1.23 13.01 -4.64
C THR A 86 -1.25 14.53 -4.70
N ARG A 87 -0.75 15.12 -5.79
CA ARG A 87 -0.78 16.58 -6.02
C ARG A 87 -2.20 17.14 -5.94
N TYR A 88 -3.17 16.49 -6.60
CA TYR A 88 -4.57 16.88 -6.54
C TYR A 88 -5.08 16.94 -5.10
N ILE A 89 -4.78 15.94 -4.25
CA ILE A 89 -5.21 15.93 -2.85
C ILE A 89 -4.65 17.17 -2.11
N PHE A 90 -3.37 17.49 -2.30
CA PHE A 90 -2.74 18.66 -1.67
C PHE A 90 -3.25 20.01 -2.22
N GLU A 91 -3.73 20.06 -3.46
CA GLU A 91 -4.36 21.25 -4.05
C GLU A 91 -5.83 21.39 -3.61
N ARG A 92 -6.51 20.26 -3.37
CA ARG A 92 -7.95 20.18 -3.11
C ARG A 92 -8.30 20.45 -1.65
N TYR A 93 -7.47 19.99 -0.71
CA TYR A 93 -7.74 20.04 0.72
C TYR A 93 -6.69 20.93 1.41
N GLU A 94 -7.14 21.73 2.39
CA GLU A 94 -6.28 22.75 3.01
C GLU A 94 -5.31 22.17 4.05
N HIS A 95 -5.73 21.14 4.80
CA HIS A 95 -4.99 20.62 5.95
C HIS A 95 -4.49 19.20 5.66
N VAL A 96 -3.50 19.11 4.77
CA VAL A 96 -2.96 17.84 4.28
C VAL A 96 -1.49 17.69 4.62
N ALA A 97 -1.09 16.49 5.00
CA ALA A 97 0.32 16.11 5.10
C ALA A 97 0.51 14.64 4.74
N LEU A 98 1.72 14.29 4.29
CA LEU A 98 2.14 12.90 4.18
C LEU A 98 2.39 12.33 5.58
N LEU A 99 2.20 11.02 5.74
CA LEU A 99 2.55 10.32 6.98
C LEU A 99 4.06 10.11 7.09
N GLY A 100 4.61 10.33 8.29
CA GLY A 100 5.95 9.89 8.63
C GLY A 100 6.01 8.37 8.76
N ALA A 101 7.21 7.81 8.61
CA ALA A 101 7.47 6.41 8.89
C ALA A 101 8.85 6.25 9.54
N TYR A 102 8.89 5.69 10.74
CA TYR A 102 10.13 5.41 11.45
C TYR A 102 10.69 4.06 11.03
N ASN A 103 11.87 4.09 10.39
CA ASN A 103 12.63 2.87 10.16
C ASN A 103 13.44 2.55 11.42
N THR A 104 13.37 1.31 11.87
CA THR A 104 14.15 0.83 13.00
C THR A 104 15.31 -0.04 12.56
N PHE A 105 16.30 -0.18 13.44
CA PHE A 105 17.43 -1.07 13.23
C PHE A 105 17.03 -2.54 13.27
N GLN A 106 16.84 -3.13 12.09
CA GLN A 106 16.68 -4.58 11.94
C GLN A 106 18.04 -5.29 12.07
N TYR A 107 18.03 -6.55 12.52
CA TYR A 107 19.25 -7.34 12.84
C TYR A 107 20.39 -7.16 11.83
N ARG A 108 20.10 -7.37 10.54
CA ARG A 108 21.11 -7.28 9.48
C ARG A 108 21.70 -5.87 9.34
N ALA A 109 20.88 -4.83 9.53
CA ALA A 109 21.30 -3.45 9.41
C ALA A 109 22.20 -3.05 10.59
N VAL A 110 21.77 -3.33 11.83
CA VAL A 110 22.54 -2.97 13.02
C VAL A 110 23.88 -3.71 13.10
N VAL A 111 23.89 -5.01 12.77
CA VAL A 111 25.15 -5.78 12.71
C VAL A 111 26.10 -5.16 11.69
N ARG A 112 25.60 -4.80 10.51
CA ARG A 112 26.42 -4.18 9.46
C ARG A 112 27.00 -2.83 9.88
N GLU A 113 26.21 -1.95 10.50
CA GLU A 113 26.69 -0.65 10.93
C GLU A 113 27.71 -0.78 12.07
N LEU A 114 27.42 -1.61 13.08
CA LEU A 114 28.37 -1.86 14.16
C LEU A 114 29.65 -2.51 13.66
N SER A 115 29.57 -3.52 12.78
CA SER A 115 30.76 -4.14 12.18
C SER A 115 31.66 -3.14 11.47
N LYS A 116 31.09 -2.14 10.78
CA LYS A 116 31.88 -1.06 10.15
C LYS A 116 32.57 -0.19 11.19
N VAL A 117 31.87 0.17 12.28
CA VAL A 117 32.44 0.96 13.38
C VAL A 117 33.62 0.24 14.02
N PHE A 118 33.51 -1.08 14.21
CA PHE A 118 34.57 -1.93 14.74
C PHE A 118 35.66 -2.29 13.71
N GLY A 119 35.54 -1.86 12.45
CA GLY A 119 36.55 -2.05 11.42
C GLY A 119 36.61 -3.48 10.84
N LEU A 120 35.54 -4.27 10.96
CA LEU A 120 35.51 -5.63 10.42
C LEU A 120 35.52 -5.64 8.89
N PRO A 121 36.26 -6.56 8.24
CA PRO A 121 36.27 -6.71 6.80
C PRO A 121 34.92 -7.25 6.30
N LYS A 122 34.55 -6.90 5.07
CA LYS A 122 33.23 -7.21 4.47
C LYS A 122 32.81 -8.68 4.61
N HIS A 123 33.75 -9.61 4.43
CA HIS A 123 33.43 -11.05 4.47
C HIS A 123 32.98 -11.50 5.87
N GLU A 124 33.60 -10.98 6.94
CA GLU A 124 33.17 -11.24 8.32
C GLU A 124 31.81 -10.57 8.59
N VAL A 125 31.62 -9.34 8.10
CA VAL A 125 30.32 -8.65 8.21
C VAL A 125 29.19 -9.45 7.57
N ASP A 126 29.43 -10.02 6.39
CA ASP A 126 28.44 -10.82 5.67
C ASP A 126 28.10 -12.12 6.42
N VAL A 127 29.09 -12.76 7.06
CA VAL A 127 28.88 -13.93 7.94
C VAL A 127 28.03 -13.56 9.15
N LEU A 128 28.39 -12.51 9.89
CA LEU A 128 27.62 -12.07 11.07
C LEU A 128 26.20 -11.65 10.70
N ALA A 129 26.05 -10.86 9.64
CA ALA A 129 24.75 -10.39 9.17
C ALA A 129 23.86 -11.53 8.65
N SER A 130 24.42 -12.68 8.26
CA SER A 130 23.61 -13.85 7.88
C SER A 130 22.88 -14.49 9.06
N GLY A 131 23.38 -14.27 10.29
CA GLY A 131 22.92 -14.95 11.50
C GLY A 131 23.30 -16.44 11.56
N ARG A 132 24.07 -16.94 10.59
CA ARG A 132 24.51 -18.34 10.49
C ARG A 132 26.01 -18.42 10.75
N PHE A 133 26.38 -18.42 12.02
CA PHE A 133 27.76 -18.57 12.47
C PHE A 133 27.80 -19.38 13.76
N ASP A 134 28.97 -19.95 14.07
CA ASP A 134 29.20 -20.64 15.32
C ASP A 134 29.66 -19.63 16.39
N PRO A 135 28.87 -19.37 17.45
CA PRO A 135 29.23 -18.42 18.50
C PRO A 135 30.57 -18.73 19.18
N ALA A 136 30.99 -20.00 19.21
CA ALA A 136 32.26 -20.41 19.80
C ALA A 136 33.48 -19.99 18.97
N LYS A 137 33.29 -19.70 17.68
CA LYS A 137 34.37 -19.31 16.74
C LYS A 137 34.54 -17.80 16.59
N LEU A 138 33.68 -17.00 17.22
CA LEU A 138 33.76 -15.55 17.13
C LEU A 138 35.00 -15.02 17.86
N GLY A 139 35.63 -13.97 17.33
CA GLY A 139 36.60 -13.17 18.07
C GLY A 139 35.94 -12.25 19.11
N GLU A 140 36.76 -11.45 19.79
CA GLU A 140 36.27 -10.48 20.78
C GLU A 140 35.43 -9.39 20.13
N VAL A 141 35.87 -8.90 18.97
CA VAL A 141 35.21 -7.83 18.22
C VAL A 141 33.86 -8.28 17.70
N GLU A 142 33.76 -9.47 17.11
CA GLU A 142 32.52 -10.03 16.59
C GLU A 142 31.52 -10.30 17.73
N ARG A 143 32.00 -10.78 18.89
CA ARG A 143 31.15 -10.89 20.08
C ARG A 143 30.64 -9.54 20.56
N ALA A 144 31.45 -8.48 20.51
CA ALA A 144 31.03 -7.13 20.87
C ALA A 144 29.97 -6.60 19.88
N VAL A 145 30.18 -6.79 18.58
CA VAL A 145 29.19 -6.45 17.53
C VAL A 145 27.86 -7.13 17.82
N ILE A 146 27.85 -8.45 18.05
CA ILE A 146 26.61 -9.18 18.31
C ILE A 146 25.94 -8.69 19.61
N ARG A 147 26.71 -8.48 20.67
CA ARG A 147 26.19 -7.96 21.95
C ARG A 147 25.56 -6.57 21.81
N TYR A 148 26.22 -5.63 21.16
CA TYR A 148 25.66 -4.29 20.99
C TYR A 148 24.52 -4.27 19.97
N SER A 149 24.55 -5.17 18.98
CA SER A 149 23.47 -5.30 18.00
C SER A 149 22.15 -5.71 18.63
N SER A 150 22.17 -6.55 19.69
CA SER A 150 20.95 -6.94 20.38
C SER A 150 20.35 -5.81 21.22
N VAL A 151 21.18 -4.91 21.75
CA VAL A 151 20.75 -3.73 22.50
C VAL A 151 20.14 -2.68 21.57
N LEU A 152 20.73 -2.47 20.40
CA LEU A 152 20.29 -1.47 19.41
C LEU A 152 19.23 -1.99 18.44
N ARG A 153 18.84 -3.27 18.54
CA ARG A 153 17.78 -3.80 17.71
C ARG A 153 16.47 -3.05 18.00
N ASP A 154 15.75 -2.72 16.93
CA ASP A 154 14.49 -1.98 16.97
C ASP A 154 14.60 -0.52 17.46
N PHE A 155 15.81 0.00 17.70
CA PHE A 155 16.00 1.44 17.91
C PHE A 155 15.63 2.23 16.66
N PRO A 156 15.05 3.44 16.80
CA PRO A 156 14.81 4.33 15.67
C PRO A 156 16.13 4.67 14.95
N ASN A 157 16.12 4.52 13.62
CA ASN A 157 17.27 4.83 12.78
C ASN A 157 17.05 6.15 12.01
N GLN A 158 15.98 6.21 11.23
CA GLN A 158 15.65 7.38 10.43
C GLN A 158 14.15 7.55 10.28
N ILE A 159 13.72 8.81 10.24
CA ILE A 159 12.38 9.16 9.78
C ILE A 159 12.37 9.20 8.24
N SER A 160 11.32 8.65 7.66
CA SER A 160 11.08 8.59 6.22
C SER A 160 9.62 8.94 5.93
N ILE A 161 9.24 8.89 4.65
CA ILE A 161 7.85 9.08 4.24
C ILE A 161 7.17 7.71 4.23
N HIS A 162 5.97 7.62 4.79
CA HIS A 162 5.11 6.45 4.64
C HIS A 162 4.87 6.17 3.15
N ALA A 163 4.87 4.88 2.78
CA ALA A 163 4.85 4.50 1.38
C ALA A 163 3.59 4.97 0.64
N CYS A 164 2.45 5.08 1.33
CA CYS A 164 1.13 5.40 0.76
C CYS A 164 0.33 6.45 1.54
N GLY A 165 0.71 6.74 2.79
CA GLY A 165 -0.19 7.36 3.75
C GLY A 165 -0.25 8.87 3.65
N ILE A 166 -1.48 9.39 3.57
CA ILE A 166 -1.80 10.82 3.60
C ILE A 166 -2.80 11.06 4.71
N VAL A 167 -2.63 12.13 5.48
CA VAL A 167 -3.62 12.60 6.45
C VAL A 167 -4.29 13.85 5.91
N ILE A 168 -5.62 13.88 6.05
CA ILE A 168 -6.45 15.05 5.77
C ILE A 168 -7.19 15.38 7.06
N ALA A 169 -6.87 16.51 7.68
CA ALA A 169 -7.38 16.91 8.98
C ALA A 169 -8.49 17.97 8.87
N ASP A 170 -9.31 18.10 9.91
CA ASP A 170 -10.31 19.17 10.07
C ASP A 170 -9.66 20.50 10.48
N ARG A 171 -8.41 20.45 10.96
CA ARG A 171 -7.64 21.58 11.51
C ARG A 171 -6.22 21.56 10.98
N PRO A 172 -5.50 22.70 11.05
CA PRO A 172 -4.10 22.75 10.62
C PRO A 172 -3.22 21.69 11.32
N ILE A 173 -2.42 20.98 10.52
CA ILE A 173 -1.56 19.87 10.98
C ILE A 173 -0.62 20.28 12.14
N HIS A 174 -0.15 21.53 12.16
CA HIS A 174 0.74 22.04 13.21
C HIS A 174 0.12 22.09 14.61
N ARG A 175 -1.20 21.88 14.75
CA ARG A 175 -1.85 21.75 16.06
C ARG A 175 -1.57 20.42 16.74
N THR A 176 -1.29 19.37 15.96
CA THR A 176 -1.02 18.02 16.49
C THR A 176 0.44 17.65 16.37
N CYS A 177 1.15 18.14 15.34
CA CYS A 177 2.56 17.77 15.13
C CYS A 177 3.32 18.77 14.25
N ALA A 178 4.63 18.86 14.46
CA ALA A 178 5.52 19.51 13.51
C ALA A 178 5.63 18.69 12.20
N THR A 179 5.91 19.38 11.10
CA THR A 179 6.16 18.75 9.80
C THR A 179 7.59 19.00 9.34
N PHE A 180 8.13 18.11 8.52
CA PHE A 180 9.36 18.32 7.76
C PHE A 180 9.07 18.25 6.25
N LEU A 181 9.98 18.79 5.43
CA LEU A 181 9.83 18.82 3.98
C LEU A 181 10.87 17.89 3.31
N PRO A 182 10.50 16.65 2.97
CA PRO A 182 11.38 15.75 2.22
C PRO A 182 11.49 16.16 0.74
N PRO A 183 12.43 15.56 -0.03
CA PRO A 183 12.59 15.83 -1.47
C PRO A 183 11.33 15.60 -2.32
N LYS A 184 10.33 14.86 -1.80
CA LYS A 184 9.03 14.67 -2.47
C LYS A 184 8.21 15.97 -2.58
N GLY A 185 8.55 17.01 -1.79
CA GLY A 185 7.99 18.35 -1.96
C GLY A 185 6.67 18.61 -1.24
N PHE A 186 6.20 17.68 -0.40
CA PHE A 186 4.98 17.83 0.41
C PHE A 186 5.31 17.83 1.91
N PRO A 187 4.60 18.59 2.75
CA PRO A 187 4.79 18.54 4.19
C PRO A 187 4.50 17.12 4.71
N THR A 188 5.41 16.60 5.52
CA THR A 188 5.31 15.25 6.12
C THR A 188 5.29 15.37 7.63
N THR A 189 4.35 14.68 8.26
CA THR A 189 4.21 14.60 9.72
C THR A 189 5.42 13.94 10.36
N GLN A 190 5.80 14.35 11.58
CA GLN A 190 6.83 13.64 12.33
C GLN A 190 6.29 12.36 12.98
N TYR A 191 5.00 12.30 13.28
CA TYR A 191 4.39 11.06 13.77
C TYR A 191 4.21 10.02 12.66
N ASP A 192 4.07 8.76 13.06
CA ASP A 192 3.71 7.68 12.15
C ASP A 192 2.19 7.44 12.12
N MET A 193 1.80 6.45 11.34
CA MET A 193 0.41 6.04 11.14
C MET A 193 -0.29 5.61 12.44
N VAL A 194 0.44 5.02 13.40
CA VAL A 194 -0.17 4.54 14.65
C VAL A 194 -0.54 5.75 15.51
N VAL A 195 0.37 6.70 15.65
CA VAL A 195 0.11 7.93 16.40
C VAL A 195 -0.94 8.80 15.69
N ALA A 196 -0.98 8.81 14.36
CA ALA A 196 -2.04 9.49 13.63
C ALA A 196 -3.44 8.91 13.95
N GLU A 197 -3.54 7.59 14.07
CA GLU A 197 -4.77 6.89 14.47
C GLU A 197 -5.14 7.21 15.94
N ASP A 198 -4.17 7.27 16.85
CA ASP A 198 -4.38 7.68 18.25
C ASP A 198 -4.85 9.14 18.39
N LEU A 199 -4.60 9.98 17.37
CA LEU A 199 -5.04 11.37 17.29
C LEU A 199 -6.41 11.51 16.59
N ASP A 200 -7.11 10.40 16.31
CA ASP A 200 -8.37 10.33 15.58
C ASP A 200 -8.31 10.96 14.18
N LEU A 201 -7.12 10.94 13.54
CA LEU A 201 -6.95 11.47 12.20
C LEU A 201 -7.23 10.38 11.15
N HIS A 202 -8.06 10.72 10.19
CA HIS A 202 -8.32 9.83 9.06
C HIS A 202 -7.11 9.78 8.12
N LYS A 203 -6.65 8.56 7.88
CA LYS A 203 -5.61 8.24 6.90
C LYS A 203 -6.24 7.84 5.57
N PHE A 204 -5.58 8.22 4.49
CA PHE A 204 -5.93 7.89 3.13
C PHE A 204 -4.70 7.26 2.48
N ASP A 205 -4.80 5.98 2.16
CA ASP A 205 -3.70 5.25 1.53
C ASP A 205 -3.82 5.35 0.01
N ILE A 206 -2.88 6.08 -0.58
CA ILE A 206 -2.70 6.24 -2.02
C ILE A 206 -1.52 5.38 -2.43
N LEU A 207 -1.82 4.17 -2.88
CA LEU A 207 -0.85 3.12 -3.18
C LEU A 207 -0.40 3.18 -4.64
N SER A 208 0.73 2.55 -4.90
CA SER A 208 1.30 2.39 -6.23
C SER A 208 1.29 0.91 -6.60
N GLN A 209 0.59 0.57 -7.68
CA GLN A 209 0.45 -0.79 -8.17
C GLN A 209 0.94 -0.86 -9.61
N ARG A 210 1.95 -1.70 -9.85
CA ARG A 210 2.63 -1.80 -11.15
C ARG A 210 1.78 -2.48 -12.23
N GLY A 211 0.83 -3.32 -11.84
CA GLY A 211 -0.06 -4.01 -12.75
C GLY A 211 -0.96 -3.06 -13.53
N LEU A 212 -1.45 -1.99 -12.91
CA LEU A 212 -2.29 -0.97 -13.53
C LEU A 212 -1.55 -0.23 -14.65
N ALA A 213 -0.27 0.09 -14.43
CA ALA A 213 0.57 0.64 -15.48
C ALA A 213 0.70 -0.33 -16.66
N LYS A 214 0.85 -1.64 -16.39
CA LYS A 214 0.99 -2.65 -17.44
C LYS A 214 -0.30 -2.89 -18.21
N ILE A 215 -1.45 -2.83 -17.54
CA ILE A 215 -2.76 -2.87 -18.18
C ILE A 215 -2.91 -1.67 -19.13
N LYS A 216 -2.53 -0.47 -18.69
CA LYS A 216 -2.52 0.74 -19.52
C LYS A 216 -1.59 0.60 -20.73
N ASP A 217 -0.34 0.20 -20.52
CA ASP A 217 0.62 -0.06 -21.61
C ASP A 217 0.06 -1.06 -22.65
N ALA A 218 -0.61 -2.13 -22.18
CA ALA A 218 -1.20 -3.15 -23.03
C ALA A 218 -2.39 -2.60 -23.84
N LEU A 219 -3.27 -1.83 -23.21
CA LEU A 219 -4.38 -1.17 -23.90
C LEU A 219 -3.89 -0.17 -24.95
N ASP A 220 -2.88 0.63 -24.62
CA ASP A 220 -2.28 1.57 -25.57
C ASP A 220 -1.72 0.80 -26.77
N LEU A 221 -0.97 -0.28 -26.56
CA LEU A 221 -0.42 -1.11 -27.65
C LEU A 221 -1.52 -1.73 -28.52
N ILE A 222 -2.60 -2.21 -27.91
CA ILE A 222 -3.76 -2.75 -28.63
C ILE A 222 -4.40 -1.65 -29.47
N ALA A 223 -4.66 -0.47 -28.91
CA ALA A 223 -5.26 0.64 -29.63
C ALA A 223 -4.39 1.14 -30.80
N HIS A 224 -3.07 1.07 -30.68
CA HIS A 224 -2.15 1.38 -31.78
C HIS A 224 -2.19 0.33 -32.91
N THR A 225 -2.45 -0.94 -32.58
CA THR A 225 -2.44 -2.05 -33.54
C THR A 225 -3.82 -2.27 -34.18
N ASP A 226 -4.87 -2.13 -33.40
CA ASP A 226 -6.27 -2.22 -33.80
C ASP A 226 -7.09 -1.11 -33.13
N PRO A 227 -7.25 0.05 -33.79
CA PRO A 227 -8.01 1.18 -33.26
C PRO A 227 -9.50 0.88 -33.02
N SER A 228 -10.03 -0.23 -33.57
CA SER A 228 -11.42 -0.64 -33.35
C SER A 228 -11.62 -1.46 -32.07
N ALA A 229 -10.53 -1.96 -31.48
CA ALA A 229 -10.57 -2.74 -30.25
C ALA A 229 -10.86 -1.86 -29.04
N GLN A 230 -12.13 -1.77 -28.65
CA GLN A 230 -12.54 -1.15 -27.39
C GLN A 230 -12.55 -2.21 -26.28
N ILE A 231 -11.61 -2.09 -25.33
CA ILE A 231 -11.50 -2.98 -24.18
C ILE A 231 -11.78 -2.17 -22.92
N ASP A 232 -12.87 -2.49 -22.23
CA ASP A 232 -13.16 -1.99 -20.89
C ASP A 232 -12.60 -2.97 -19.85
N ILE A 233 -11.63 -2.51 -19.06
CA ILE A 233 -10.99 -3.34 -18.02
C ILE A 233 -11.90 -3.59 -16.82
N HIS A 234 -12.99 -2.82 -16.70
CA HIS A 234 -13.97 -2.98 -15.63
C HIS A 234 -15.07 -4.00 -16.00
N ASP A 235 -15.11 -4.52 -17.23
CA ASP A 235 -16.02 -5.60 -17.64
C ASP A 235 -15.55 -6.97 -17.13
N MET A 236 -15.55 -7.13 -15.81
CA MET A 236 -15.12 -8.36 -15.14
C MET A 236 -15.97 -9.57 -15.52
N LYS A 237 -17.24 -9.37 -15.89
CA LYS A 237 -18.14 -10.45 -16.32
C LYS A 237 -17.62 -11.10 -17.60
N ARG A 238 -17.22 -10.29 -18.59
CA ARG A 238 -16.59 -10.77 -19.81
C ARG A 238 -15.31 -11.55 -19.53
N PHE A 239 -14.40 -11.00 -18.71
CA PHE A 239 -13.13 -11.67 -18.41
C PHE A 239 -13.29 -12.98 -17.64
N LYS A 240 -14.25 -13.06 -16.70
CA LYS A 240 -14.56 -14.30 -15.97
C LYS A 240 -15.13 -15.39 -16.88
N ALA A 241 -15.88 -15.02 -17.92
CA ALA A 241 -16.49 -15.94 -18.87
C ALA A 241 -15.57 -16.35 -20.03
N ASP A 242 -14.43 -15.66 -20.21
CA ASP A 242 -13.51 -15.93 -21.32
C ASP A 242 -12.81 -17.30 -21.14
N GLU A 243 -13.13 -18.24 -22.02
CA GLU A 243 -12.58 -19.61 -22.00
C GLU A 243 -11.05 -19.63 -22.12
N ARG A 244 -10.44 -18.68 -22.85
CA ARG A 244 -8.98 -18.59 -22.98
C ARG A 244 -8.35 -18.16 -21.67
N VAL A 245 -8.92 -17.17 -21.00
CA VAL A 245 -8.46 -16.74 -19.66
C VAL A 245 -8.58 -17.92 -18.68
N GLN A 246 -9.71 -18.63 -18.67
CA GLN A 246 -9.88 -19.81 -17.82
C GLN A 246 -8.87 -20.91 -18.14
N GLN A 247 -8.58 -21.17 -19.41
CA GLN A 247 -7.60 -22.17 -19.82
C GLN A 247 -6.18 -21.82 -19.34
N LEU A 248 -5.74 -20.58 -19.54
CA LEU A 248 -4.43 -20.11 -19.05
C LEU A 248 -4.30 -20.30 -17.53
N LEU A 249 -5.37 -20.00 -16.77
CA LEU A 249 -5.37 -20.22 -15.32
C LEU A 249 -5.34 -21.71 -14.94
N ARG A 250 -6.10 -22.58 -15.61
CA ARG A 250 -6.09 -24.04 -15.34
C ARG A 250 -4.74 -24.69 -15.65
N GLU A 251 -4.08 -24.24 -16.71
CA GLU A 251 -2.74 -24.71 -17.09
C GLU A 251 -1.63 -24.07 -16.23
N ALA A 252 -2.00 -23.13 -15.36
CA ALA A 252 -1.13 -22.27 -14.57
C ALA A 252 -0.09 -21.52 -15.41
N ASP A 253 -0.48 -21.11 -16.62
CA ASP A 253 0.25 -20.18 -17.45
C ASP A 253 -0.04 -18.74 -17.01
N ALA A 254 0.45 -18.43 -15.81
CA ALA A 254 0.18 -17.19 -15.09
C ALA A 254 1.45 -16.37 -14.83
N ILE A 255 2.49 -16.54 -15.66
CA ILE A 255 3.71 -15.73 -15.57
C ILE A 255 3.34 -14.29 -15.93
N GLY A 256 3.69 -13.32 -15.07
CA GLY A 256 3.29 -11.92 -15.22
C GLY A 256 1.85 -11.60 -14.78
N CYS A 257 1.10 -12.58 -14.27
CA CYS A 257 -0.23 -12.35 -13.69
C CYS A 257 -0.14 -11.96 -12.22
N PHE A 258 -0.74 -10.81 -11.88
CA PHE A 258 -0.74 -10.29 -10.51
C PHE A 258 -1.32 -11.28 -9.50
N TYR A 259 -0.73 -11.37 -8.30
CA TYR A 259 -0.99 -12.33 -7.21
C TYR A 259 -0.69 -13.81 -7.49
N VAL A 260 -0.79 -14.30 -8.73
CA VAL A 260 -0.75 -15.74 -9.03
C VAL A 260 0.51 -16.23 -9.74
N GLU A 261 1.50 -15.35 -9.93
CA GLU A 261 2.74 -15.67 -10.65
C GLU A 261 3.68 -16.66 -9.92
N SER A 262 3.70 -16.68 -8.59
CA SER A 262 4.71 -17.43 -7.84
C SER A 262 4.67 -18.95 -8.15
N PRO A 263 5.83 -19.65 -8.15
CA PRO A 263 5.86 -21.09 -8.43
C PRO A 263 4.90 -21.90 -7.55
N ALA A 264 4.81 -21.57 -6.26
CA ALA A 264 3.91 -22.24 -5.34
C ALA A 264 2.43 -22.01 -5.69
N MET A 265 2.05 -20.77 -6.03
CA MET A 265 0.67 -20.45 -6.39
C MET A 265 0.27 -21.10 -7.72
N ARG A 266 1.14 -21.07 -8.73
CA ARG A 266 0.93 -21.77 -10.00
C ARG A 266 0.80 -23.29 -9.83
N MET A 267 1.56 -23.88 -8.92
CA MET A 267 1.40 -25.30 -8.58
C MET A 267 0.06 -25.60 -7.89
N LEU A 268 -0.41 -24.70 -7.03
CA LEU A 268 -1.73 -24.83 -6.40
C LEU A 268 -2.86 -24.71 -7.43
N MET A 269 -2.80 -23.72 -8.32
CA MET A 269 -3.80 -23.52 -9.37
C MET A 269 -3.98 -24.74 -10.26
N ARG A 270 -2.88 -25.42 -10.63
CA ARG A 270 -2.93 -26.66 -11.42
C ARG A 270 -3.63 -27.83 -10.72
N LYS A 271 -3.80 -27.76 -9.39
CA LYS A 271 -4.45 -28.81 -8.59
C LYS A 271 -5.92 -28.51 -8.28
N LEU A 272 -6.36 -27.25 -8.42
CA LEU A 272 -7.72 -26.79 -8.22
C LEU A 272 -8.55 -27.01 -9.50
#